data_AF-A0A6L9GCH0-F1
#
_entry.id   AF-A0A6L9GCH0-F1
#
_cell.length_a   1.000
_cell.length_b   1.000
_cell.length_c   1.000
_cell.angle_alpha   90.00
_cell.angle_beta   90.00
_cell.angle_gamma   90.00
#
_symmetry.space_group_name_H-M   'P 1'
#
loop_
_entity.id
_entity.type
_entity.pdbx_description
1 polymer ?
#
loop_
_entity_poly.entity_id
_entity_poly.type
_entity_poly.pdbx_seq_one_letter_code
_entity_poly.pdbx_strand_id
1 'polypeptide(L)'
;MTQGEYYQRDRRLHPPALTPDYKTSVARSPRYSMISLQQSASEITGPTFGHGDIDPIDNDLIRNYAKSGDPVGERIILHGRVLDENARPVPNTLVEIWQANA
;
A
#
# COMPACT_ATOMS: atom_id res chain seq x y z
N MET A 1 1.88 23.48 3.16
CA MET A 1 1.40 22.72 4.33
C MET A 1 2.60 22.44 5.21
N THR A 2 2.59 22.87 6.47
CA THR A 2 3.66 22.53 7.40
C THR A 2 3.61 21.03 7.67
N GLN A 3 4.70 20.33 7.41
CA GLN A 3 4.81 18.89 7.64
C GLN A 3 4.79 18.64 9.14
N GLY A 4 3.66 18.14 9.64
CA GLY A 4 3.47 17.73 11.02
C GLY A 4 3.76 16.24 11.19
N GLU A 5 3.86 15.80 12.45
CA GLU A 5 4.00 14.39 12.78
C GLU A 5 2.73 13.60 12.42
N TYR A 6 2.91 12.32 12.07
CA TYR A 6 1.81 11.37 11.91
C TYR A 6 1.26 10.92 13.26
N TYR A 7 -0.02 10.56 13.31
CA TYR A 7 -0.58 9.96 14.53
C TYR A 7 0.07 8.62 14.87
N GLN A 8 0.20 8.36 16.19
CA GLN A 8 0.70 7.09 16.69
C GLN A 8 -0.25 5.96 16.26
N ARG A 9 0.30 4.95 15.57
CA ARG A 9 -0.47 3.80 15.09
C ARG A 9 -1.10 3.00 16.24
N ASP A 10 -2.42 2.84 16.25
CA ASP A 10 -3.09 1.88 17.12
C ASP A 10 -2.89 0.45 16.58
N ARG A 11 -1.92 -0.26 17.14
CA ARG A 11 -1.54 -1.60 16.70
C ARG A 11 -2.60 -2.68 17.00
N ARG A 12 -3.65 -2.36 17.78
CA ARG A 12 -4.76 -3.29 18.04
C ARG A 12 -5.73 -3.37 16.87
N LEU A 13 -5.74 -2.35 16.00
CA LEU A 13 -6.52 -2.35 14.75
C LEU A 13 -5.82 -3.10 13.61
N HIS A 14 -4.55 -3.48 13.81
CA HIS A 14 -3.74 -4.22 12.84
C HIS A 14 -3.58 -5.69 13.28
N PRO A 15 -3.31 -6.63 12.35
CA PRO A 15 -3.01 -7.99 12.73
C PRO A 15 -1.72 -8.06 13.59
N PRO A 16 -1.68 -8.90 14.63
CA PRO A 16 -0.47 -9.09 15.41
C PRO A 16 0.62 -9.76 14.57
N ALA A 17 1.89 -9.41 14.84
CA ALA A 17 3.02 -9.99 14.11
C ALA A 17 3.07 -11.52 14.23
N LEU A 18 2.71 -12.07 15.38
CA LEU A 18 2.51 -13.49 15.59
C LEU A 18 1.02 -13.81 15.50
N THR A 19 0.63 -14.55 14.46
CA THR A 19 -0.73 -15.07 14.25
C THR A 19 -0.61 -16.58 13.99
N PRO A 20 -0.59 -17.44 15.02
CA PRO A 20 -0.13 -18.84 14.91
C PRO A 20 -0.84 -19.68 13.84
N ASP A 21 -2.14 -19.45 13.64
CA ASP A 21 -2.93 -20.14 12.62
C ASP A 21 -2.45 -19.79 11.20
N TYR A 22 -1.90 -18.59 11.01
CA TYR A 22 -1.13 -18.24 9.82
C TYR A 22 0.34 -18.67 10.00
N LYS A 23 0.59 -19.94 9.66
CA LYS A 23 1.84 -20.69 9.90
C LYS A 23 3.13 -19.91 9.64
N THR A 24 3.20 -19.15 8.54
CA THR A 24 4.41 -18.43 8.15
C THR A 24 4.79 -17.34 9.15
N SER A 25 3.84 -16.79 9.90
CA SER A 25 4.09 -15.78 10.93
C SER A 25 4.92 -16.34 12.10
N VAL A 26 4.84 -17.64 12.41
CA VAL A 26 5.51 -18.26 13.58
C VAL A 26 7.03 -18.07 13.53
N ALA A 27 7.63 -18.24 12.35
CA ALA A 27 9.07 -18.08 12.14
C ALA A 27 9.46 -16.64 11.74
N ARG A 28 8.49 -15.76 11.46
CA ARG A 28 8.71 -14.41 10.93
C ARG A 28 8.17 -13.29 11.83
N SER A 29 7.82 -13.62 13.07
CA SER A 29 7.39 -12.65 14.08
C SER A 29 8.54 -12.29 15.02
N PRO A 30 8.88 -11.00 15.22
CA PRO A 30 9.82 -10.58 16.25
C PRO A 30 9.41 -11.08 17.64
N ARG A 31 10.39 -11.42 18.48
CA ARG A 31 10.17 -11.94 19.85
C ARG A 31 10.27 -10.88 20.94
N TYR A 32 10.77 -9.70 20.60
CA TYR A 32 10.88 -8.56 21.51
C TYR A 32 9.89 -7.45 21.10
N SER A 33 9.56 -6.58 22.05
CA SER A 33 8.73 -5.41 21.80
C SER A 33 9.41 -4.47 20.80
N MET A 34 8.61 -3.84 19.95
CA MET A 34 9.08 -2.70 19.15
C MET A 34 9.43 -1.53 20.06
N ILE A 35 10.51 -0.83 19.72
CA ILE A 35 10.92 0.41 20.40
C ILE A 35 10.18 1.57 19.72
N SER A 36 9.50 2.40 20.52
CA SER A 36 8.84 3.61 20.02
C SER A 36 9.85 4.77 20.00
N LEU A 37 9.89 5.50 18.89
CA LEU A 37 10.79 6.64 18.70
C LEU A 37 9.95 7.88 18.37
N GLN A 38 10.46 9.05 18.78
CA GLN A 38 9.92 10.32 18.33
C GLN A 38 10.20 10.48 16.84
N GLN A 39 9.24 11.02 16.08
CA GLN A 39 9.41 11.23 14.65
C GLN A 39 10.45 12.32 14.37
N SER A 40 11.23 12.10 13.33
CA SER A 40 12.19 13.07 12.79
C SER A 40 11.98 13.24 11.28
N ALA A 41 12.83 14.05 10.64
CA ALA A 41 12.86 14.18 9.19
C ALA A 41 12.98 12.81 8.48
N SER A 42 13.67 11.85 9.08
CA SER A 42 13.85 10.50 8.56
C SER A 42 12.53 9.71 8.42
N GLU A 43 11.58 9.94 9.33
CA GLU A 43 10.30 9.21 9.35
C GLU A 43 9.18 9.97 8.63
N ILE A 44 9.22 11.31 8.63
CA ILE A 44 8.13 12.12 8.07
C ILE A 44 8.29 12.38 6.58
N THR A 45 9.50 12.25 6.03
CA THR A 45 9.77 12.38 4.59
C THR A 45 9.78 11.03 3.90
N GLY A 46 9.59 11.02 2.58
CA GLY A 46 9.56 9.81 1.76
C GLY A 46 9.76 10.15 0.28
N PRO A 47 9.91 9.14 -0.58
CA PRO A 47 10.07 9.35 -2.01
C PRO A 47 8.80 9.97 -2.62
N THR A 48 9.00 10.76 -3.67
CA THR A 48 7.94 11.22 -4.57
C THR A 48 8.14 10.59 -5.93
N PHE A 49 7.10 9.98 -6.48
CA PHE A 49 7.13 9.39 -7.83
C PHE A 49 6.71 10.44 -8.85
N GLY A 50 7.50 10.59 -9.91
CA GLY A 50 7.25 11.55 -10.98
C GLY A 50 6.30 11.00 -12.04
N HIS A 51 5.76 11.89 -12.87
CA HIS A 51 4.87 11.50 -13.98
C HIS A 51 5.55 10.67 -15.08
N GLY A 52 6.90 10.59 -15.08
CA GLY A 52 7.65 9.76 -16.03
C GLY A 52 7.88 8.33 -15.56
N ASP A 53 7.49 7.99 -14.31
CA ASP A 53 7.72 6.67 -13.73
C ASP A 53 6.58 5.67 -14.03
N ILE A 54 5.47 6.14 -14.61
CA ILE A 54 4.23 5.38 -14.83
C ILE A 54 3.82 5.49 -16.30
N ASP A 55 3.67 4.34 -16.97
CA ASP A 55 3.21 4.29 -18.35
C ASP A 55 1.68 4.46 -18.46
N PRO A 56 1.15 4.96 -19.60
CA PRO A 56 -0.28 5.25 -19.75
C PRO A 56 -1.23 4.06 -19.56
N ILE A 57 -0.72 2.83 -19.63
CA ILE A 57 -1.50 1.60 -19.50
C ILE A 57 -1.21 0.82 -18.21
N ASP A 58 -0.37 1.31 -17.31
CA ASP A 58 0.03 0.57 -16.11
C ASP A 58 -1.15 0.23 -15.19
N ASN A 59 -2.20 1.05 -15.22
CA ASN A 59 -3.44 0.83 -14.47
C ASN A 59 -4.47 -0.03 -15.21
N ASP A 60 -4.21 -0.45 -16.45
CA ASP A 60 -5.09 -1.30 -17.26
C ASP A 60 -4.52 -2.73 -17.34
N LEU A 61 -4.84 -3.54 -16.32
CA LEU A 61 -4.42 -4.95 -16.24
C LEU A 61 -5.04 -5.84 -17.33
N ILE A 62 -6.03 -5.35 -18.08
CA ILE A 62 -6.59 -6.07 -19.24
C ILE A 62 -5.62 -5.97 -20.42
N ARG A 63 -4.91 -4.83 -20.55
CA ARG A 63 -4.10 -4.51 -21.72
C ARG A 63 -2.60 -4.56 -21.48
N ASN A 64 -2.12 -4.21 -20.28
CA ASN A 64 -0.69 -4.00 -20.00
C ASN A 64 0.19 -5.25 -20.22
N TYR A 65 -0.40 -6.44 -20.28
CA TYR A 65 0.30 -7.68 -20.63
C TYR A 65 -0.32 -8.46 -21.80
N ALA A 66 -1.35 -7.95 -22.47
CA ALA A 66 -2.02 -8.62 -23.59
C ALA A 66 -1.08 -8.83 -24.79
N LYS A 67 -1.20 -9.98 -25.47
CA LYS A 67 -0.38 -10.34 -26.64
C LYS A 67 -1.20 -10.63 -27.90
N SER A 68 -2.20 -11.49 -27.78
CA SER A 68 -3.02 -11.97 -28.91
C SER A 68 -4.53 -11.72 -28.72
N GLY A 69 -4.92 -11.04 -27.65
CA GLY A 69 -6.30 -10.74 -27.29
C GLY A 69 -6.44 -10.37 -25.81
N ASP A 70 -7.66 -10.03 -25.41
CA ASP A 70 -8.00 -9.71 -24.02
C ASP A 70 -7.98 -10.98 -23.14
N PRO A 71 -7.66 -10.86 -21.83
CA PRO A 71 -7.72 -11.98 -20.89
C PRO A 71 -9.16 -12.51 -20.71
N VAL A 72 -9.26 -13.81 -20.45
CA VAL A 72 -10.52 -14.46 -20.04
C VAL A 72 -10.79 -14.16 -18.57
N GLY A 73 -12.01 -13.72 -18.26
CA GLY A 73 -12.44 -13.41 -16.90
C GLY A 73 -13.49 -12.30 -16.88
N GLU A 74 -13.98 -11.99 -15.69
CA GLU A 74 -14.92 -10.90 -15.48
C GLU A 74 -14.22 -9.54 -15.61
N ARG A 75 -14.80 -8.64 -16.40
CA ARG A 75 -14.26 -7.29 -16.61
C ARG A 75 -14.81 -6.36 -15.54
N ILE A 76 -13.92 -5.80 -14.72
CA ILE A 76 -14.27 -4.88 -13.64
C ILE A 76 -13.46 -3.58 -13.71
N ILE A 77 -14.03 -2.51 -13.19
CA ILE A 77 -13.33 -1.26 -12.90
C ILE A 77 -13.25 -1.11 -11.38
N LEU A 78 -12.04 -0.98 -10.85
CA LEU A 78 -11.81 -0.65 -9.45
C LEU A 78 -11.51 0.85 -9.33
N HIS A 79 -12.29 1.56 -8.52
CA HIS A 79 -12.08 2.99 -8.28
C HIS A 79 -12.32 3.34 -6.81
N GLY A 80 -11.68 4.41 -6.32
CA GLY A 80 -11.76 4.82 -4.91
C GLY A 80 -11.02 6.13 -4.63
N ARG A 81 -10.84 6.45 -3.34
CA ARG A 81 -10.05 7.59 -2.86
C ARG A 81 -9.09 7.15 -1.77
N VAL A 82 -7.88 7.71 -1.77
CA VAL A 82 -6.94 7.58 -0.67
C VAL A 82 -7.05 8.82 0.21
N LEU A 83 -7.38 8.60 1.49
CA LEU A 83 -7.54 9.64 2.50
C LEU A 83 -6.65 9.34 3.69
N ASP A 84 -6.25 10.38 4.42
CA ASP A 84 -5.61 10.25 5.72
C ASP A 84 -6.65 10.06 6.86
N GLU A 85 -6.15 9.86 8.08
CA GLU A 85 -6.94 9.75 9.31
C GLU A 85 -7.91 10.92 9.58
N ASN A 86 -7.66 12.09 9.02
CA ASN A 86 -8.47 13.30 9.17
C ASN A 86 -9.41 13.50 7.97
N ALA A 87 -9.59 12.46 7.15
CA ALA A 87 -10.38 12.45 5.92
C ALA A 87 -9.89 13.46 4.86
N ARG A 88 -8.62 13.87 4.92
CA ARG A 88 -8.03 14.75 3.89
C ARG A 88 -7.53 13.89 2.72
N PRO A 89 -7.68 14.35 1.47
CA PRO A 89 -7.17 13.62 0.32
C PRO A 89 -5.65 13.52 0.33
N VAL A 90 -5.12 12.38 -0.10
CA VAL A 90 -3.68 12.16 -0.32
C VAL A 90 -3.40 12.18 -1.83
N PRO A 91 -3.19 13.36 -2.44
CA PRO A 91 -2.95 13.47 -3.88
C PRO A 91 -1.55 12.96 -4.26
N ASN A 92 -1.40 12.56 -5.53
CA ASN A 92 -0.10 12.18 -6.13
C ASN A 92 0.66 11.06 -5.38
N THR A 93 -0.07 10.16 -4.72
CA THR A 93 0.50 8.97 -4.09
C THR A 93 0.50 7.80 -5.06
N LEU A 94 1.55 6.99 -5.02
CA LEU A 94 1.61 5.73 -5.76
C LEU A 94 0.64 4.72 -5.14
N VAL A 95 -0.07 3.97 -5.99
CA VAL A 95 -0.94 2.85 -5.60
C VAL A 95 -0.57 1.65 -6.48
N GLU A 96 -0.14 0.56 -5.85
CA GLU A 96 0.24 -0.68 -6.51
C GLU A 96 -0.79 -1.78 -6.22
N ILE A 97 -1.09 -2.60 -7.23
CA ILE A 97 -1.99 -3.75 -7.10
C ILE A 97 -1.42 -4.97 -7.82
N TRP A 98 -1.77 -6.15 -7.33
CA TRP A 98 -1.48 -7.43 -7.97
C TRP A 98 -2.59 -8.42 -7.63
N GLN A 99 -2.80 -9.40 -8.49
CA GLN A 99 -3.82 -10.43 -8.30
C GLN A 99 -3.47 -11.72 -9.04
N ALA A 100 -4.25 -12.77 -8.78
CA ALA A 100 -4.31 -13.95 -9.64
C ALA A 100 -5.14 -13.66 -10.92
N ASN A 101 -5.20 -14.62 -11.84
CA ASN A 101 -6.16 -14.63 -12.93
C ASN A 101 -7.51 -15.24 -12.48
N ALA A 102 -8.47 -15.25 -13.41
CA ALA A 102 -9.77 -15.92 -13.26
C ALA A 102 -9.66 -17.44 -13.48
#